data_AF-Q6X9X6-F1
#
_entry.id   AF-Q6X9X6-F1
#
_cell.length_a   1.000
_cell.length_b   1.000
_cell.length_c   1.000
_cell.angle_alpha   90.00
_cell.angle_beta   90.00
_cell.angle_gamma   90.00
#
_symmetry.space_group_name_H-M   'P 1'
#
loop_
_entity.id
_entity.type
_entity.pdbx_description
1 polymer ?
#
loop_
_entity_poly.entity_id
_entity_poly.type
_entity_poly.pdbx_seq_one_letter_code
_entity_poly.pdbx_strand_id
1 'polypeptide(L)'
;DKKMDAHPPRLFACSNKIGRFVIEEVPGEFMQEDLATDDVMLLDTWDQVFVWVGKDSQDEEKTEALTSAKRYIDTDPAHRDRR
;
A
#
# COMPACT_ATOMS: atom_id res chain seq x y z
N ASP A 1 -6.30 -20.51 -4.48
CA ASP A 1 -6.10 -20.75 -3.03
C ASP A 1 -7.26 -20.07 -2.33
N LYS A 2 -8.11 -20.79 -1.58
CA LYS A 2 -9.45 -20.32 -1.16
C LYS A 2 -9.45 -18.99 -0.38
N LYS A 3 -8.31 -18.61 0.21
CA LYS A 3 -8.14 -17.33 0.92
C LYS A 3 -8.07 -16.12 -0.02
N MET A 4 -7.38 -16.24 -1.16
CA MET A 4 -7.26 -15.15 -2.13
C MET A 4 -8.59 -14.83 -2.81
N ASP A 5 -9.49 -15.81 -2.89
CA ASP A 5 -10.84 -15.61 -3.44
C ASP A 5 -11.74 -14.82 -2.47
N ALA A 6 -11.51 -14.92 -1.16
CA ALA A 6 -12.24 -14.19 -0.12
C ALA A 6 -11.64 -12.81 0.17
N HIS A 7 -10.32 -12.69 0.03
CA HIS A 7 -9.56 -11.46 0.26
C HIS A 7 -8.60 -11.25 -0.91
N PRO A 8 -9.08 -10.68 -2.03
CA PRO A 8 -8.23 -10.42 -3.19
C PRO A 8 -7.14 -9.41 -2.83
N PRO A 9 -5.93 -9.55 -3.39
CA PRO A 9 -4.87 -8.58 -3.19
C PRO A 9 -5.27 -7.18 -3.67
N ARG A 10 -4.81 -6.15 -2.96
CA ARG A 10 -5.09 -4.75 -3.26
C ARG A 10 -3.80 -3.95 -3.29
N LEU A 11 -3.61 -3.14 -4.32
CA LEU A 11 -2.45 -2.26 -4.46
C LEU A 11 -2.88 -0.82 -4.17
N PHE A 12 -2.06 -0.09 -3.41
CA PHE A 12 -2.28 1.32 -3.11
C PHE A 12 -1.02 2.13 -3.43
N ALA A 13 -1.20 3.32 -3.99
CA ALA A 13 -0.15 4.32 -4.15
C ALA A 13 -0.16 5.29 -2.96
N CYS A 14 1.01 5.53 -2.38
CA CYS A 14 1.26 6.51 -1.33
C CYS A 14 2.14 7.62 -1.90
N SER A 15 1.59 8.85 -1.99
CA SER A 15 2.28 9.98 -2.60
C SER A 15 2.03 11.27 -1.82
N ASN A 16 3.04 12.16 -1.77
CA ASN A 16 2.91 13.51 -1.21
C ASN A 16 2.95 14.63 -2.27
N LYS A 17 2.97 14.27 -3.57
CA LYS A 17 3.20 15.19 -4.70
C LYS A 17 2.25 16.40 -4.77
N ILE A 18 1.05 16.28 -4.22
CA ILE A 18 0.05 17.37 -4.16
C ILE A 18 0.19 18.26 -2.91
N GLY A 19 1.29 18.16 -2.17
CA GLY A 19 1.54 18.89 -0.92
C GLY A 19 0.83 18.29 0.30
N ARG A 20 0.15 17.14 0.13
CA ARG A 20 -0.47 16.35 1.19
C ARG A 20 -0.25 14.88 0.88
N PHE A 21 0.10 14.10 1.90
CA PHE A 21 0.16 12.65 1.80
C PHE A 21 -1.23 12.04 1.57
N VAL A 22 -1.36 11.30 0.47
CA VAL A 22 -2.57 10.58 0.07
C VAL A 22 -2.27 9.11 -0.17
N ILE A 23 -3.27 8.27 0.09
CA ILE A 23 -3.26 6.84 -0.19
C ILE A 23 -4.43 6.56 -1.13
N GLU A 24 -4.15 6.09 -2.33
CA GLU A 24 -5.16 5.81 -3.35
C GLU A 24 -5.04 4.36 -3.82
N GLU A 25 -6.17 3.66 -3.92
CA GLU A 25 -6.19 2.29 -4.44
C GLU A 25 -6.00 2.30 -5.95
N VAL A 26 -5.09 1.47 -6.45
CA VAL A 26 -4.91 1.23 -7.88
C VAL A 26 -6.08 0.34 -8.34
N PRO A 27 -6.94 0.83 -9.24
CA PRO A 27 -8.16 0.11 -9.61
C PRO A 27 -7.86 -1.04 -10.59
N GLY A 28 -8.65 -2.11 -10.49
CA GLY A 28 -8.61 -3.23 -11.44
C GLY A 28 -7.47 -4.20 -11.20
N GLU A 29 -7.04 -4.90 -12.25
CA GLU A 29 -5.87 -5.77 -12.22
C GLU A 29 -4.60 -4.91 -12.26
N PHE A 30 -3.86 -4.89 -11.17
CA PHE A 30 -2.59 -4.16 -11.10
C PHE A 30 -1.47 -4.92 -11.83
N MET A 31 -0.58 -4.18 -12.46
CA MET A 31 0.59 -4.66 -13.19
C MET A 31 1.86 -4.05 -12.62
N GLN A 32 3.02 -4.57 -13.06
CA GLN A 32 4.30 -4.00 -12.66
C GLN A 32 4.46 -2.54 -13.10
N GLU A 33 3.79 -2.15 -14.19
CA GLU A 33 3.79 -0.79 -14.73
C GLU A 33 3.12 0.23 -13.79
N ASP A 34 2.27 -0.23 -12.87
CA ASP A 34 1.63 0.62 -11.85
C ASP A 34 2.56 0.96 -10.69
N LEU A 35 3.76 0.34 -10.61
CA LEU A 35 4.76 0.65 -9.60
C LEU A 35 5.55 1.90 -10.00
N ALA A 36 4.97 3.07 -9.74
CA ALA A 36 5.57 4.37 -10.02
C ALA A 36 6.90 4.55 -9.26
N THR A 37 8.02 4.73 -9.97
CA THR A 37 9.36 4.76 -9.36
C THR A 37 9.59 5.94 -8.44
N ASP A 38 8.76 6.97 -8.52
CA ASP A 38 8.79 8.17 -7.70
C ASP A 38 7.76 8.16 -6.56
N ASP A 39 7.06 7.04 -6.32
CA ASP A 39 6.12 6.87 -5.21
C ASP A 39 6.46 5.64 -4.34
N VAL A 40 5.76 5.50 -3.21
CA VAL A 40 5.77 4.29 -2.38
C VAL A 40 4.46 3.55 -2.57
N MET A 41 4.50 2.23 -2.75
CA MET A 41 3.30 1.42 -3.00
C MET A 41 3.07 0.44 -1.84
N LEU A 42 1.80 0.20 -1.50
CA LEU A 42 1.40 -0.81 -0.51
C LEU A 42 0.65 -1.94 -1.22
N LEU A 43 1.17 -3.15 -1.15
CA LEU A 43 0.47 -4.35 -1.64
C LEU A 43 -0.07 -5.13 -0.45
N ASP A 44 -1.38 -5.07 -0.26
CA ASP A 44 -2.10 -5.82 0.75
C ASP A 44 -2.53 -7.18 0.18
N THR A 45 -2.03 -8.26 0.75
CA THR A 45 -2.34 -9.65 0.37
C THR A 45 -3.18 -10.39 1.40
N TRP A 46 -3.87 -9.66 2.27
CA TRP A 46 -4.55 -10.16 3.47
C TRP A 46 -3.60 -10.62 4.57
N ASP A 47 -2.81 -11.66 4.29
CA ASP A 47 -1.89 -12.28 5.24
C ASP A 47 -0.67 -11.39 5.52
N GLN A 48 -0.25 -10.57 4.54
CA GLN A 48 0.89 -9.65 4.66
C GLN A 48 0.64 -8.35 3.88
N VAL A 49 1.20 -7.24 4.37
CA VAL A 49 1.28 -5.97 3.65
C VAL A 49 2.72 -5.73 3.25
N PHE A 50 2.98 -5.67 1.95
CA PHE A 50 4.29 -5.34 1.40
C PHE A 50 4.38 -3.85 1.14
N VAL A 51 5.55 -3.27 1.45
CA VAL A 51 5.87 -1.87 1.13
C VAL A 51 6.92 -1.88 0.04
N TRP A 52 6.55 -1.44 -1.16
CA TRP A 52 7.45 -1.25 -2.26
C TRP A 52 7.90 0.20 -2.31
N VAL A 53 9.21 0.43 -2.31
CA VAL A 53 9.79 1.77 -2.27
C VAL A 53 10.34 2.10 -3.64
N GLY A 54 9.75 3.09 -4.31
CA GLY A 54 10.24 3.60 -5.58
C GLY A 54 11.64 4.16 -5.45
N LYS A 55 12.48 3.92 -6.46
CA LYS A 55 13.88 4.37 -6.47
C LYS A 55 14.03 5.88 -6.34
N ASP A 56 13.09 6.62 -6.89
CA ASP A 56 13.06 8.08 -7.01
C ASP A 56 12.11 8.70 -5.97
N SER A 57 11.52 7.90 -5.07
CA SER A 57 10.64 8.37 -3.99
C SER A 57 11.38 9.18 -2.92
N GLN A 58 10.67 10.12 -2.32
CA GLN A 58 11.22 11.00 -1.30
C GLN A 58 11.34 10.29 0.06
N ASP A 59 12.32 10.67 0.87
CA ASP A 59 12.53 10.04 2.18
C ASP A 59 11.37 10.30 3.17
N GLU A 60 10.69 11.44 3.01
CA GLU A 60 9.45 11.73 3.74
C GLU A 60 8.35 10.73 3.38
N GLU A 61 8.15 10.43 2.08
CA GLU A 61 7.14 9.46 1.62
C GLU A 61 7.44 8.05 2.14
N LYS A 62 8.71 7.64 2.20
CA LYS A 62 9.11 6.34 2.77
C LYS A 62 8.72 6.22 4.25
N THR A 63 9.01 7.27 5.02
CA THR A 63 8.74 7.31 6.47
C THR A 63 7.23 7.35 6.75
N GLU A 64 6.51 8.17 5.99
CA GLU A 64 5.06 8.30 6.10
C GLU A 64 4.32 7.06 5.61
N ALA A 65 4.80 6.39 4.54
CA ALA A 65 4.21 5.16 4.04
C ALA A 65 4.30 4.01 5.05
N LEU A 66 5.43 3.85 5.75
CA LEU A 66 5.53 2.84 6.82
C LEU A 66 4.57 3.11 7.98
N THR A 67 4.42 4.38 8.36
CA THR A 67 3.50 4.80 9.41
C THR A 67 2.05 4.60 8.98
N SER A 68 1.75 4.94 7.72
CA SER A 68 0.45 4.82 7.10
C SER A 68 0.05 3.36 6.87
N ALA A 69 0.98 2.49 6.48
CA ALA A 69 0.73 1.05 6.37
C ALA A 69 0.34 0.44 7.72
N LYS A 70 1.04 0.81 8.80
CA LYS A 70 0.67 0.39 10.16
C LYS A 70 -0.72 0.89 10.55
N ARG A 71 -1.00 2.17 10.28
CA ARG A 71 -2.32 2.75 10.53
C ARG A 71 -3.40 2.06 9.69
N TYR A 72 -3.13 1.77 8.42
CA TYR A 72 -4.05 1.06 7.52
C TYR A 72 -4.47 -0.27 8.13
N ILE A 73 -3.50 -1.08 8.57
CA ILE A 73 -3.75 -2.36 9.27
C ILE A 73 -4.55 -2.13 10.56
N ASP A 74 -4.16 -1.15 11.38
CA ASP A 74 -4.83 -0.84 12.65
C ASP A 74 -6.29 -0.36 12.46
N THR A 75 -6.61 0.25 11.31
CA THR A 75 -7.94 0.76 10.99
C THR A 75 -8.77 -0.17 10.10
N ASP A 76 -8.23 -1.33 9.70
CA ASP A 76 -8.95 -2.29 8.86
C ASP A 76 -10.20 -2.79 9.62
N PRO A 77 -11.42 -2.57 9.08
CA PRO A 77 -12.66 -2.94 9.76
C PRO A 77 -12.83 -4.45 9.95
N ALA A 78 -12.01 -5.27 9.29
CA ALA A 78 -11.97 -6.71 9.47
C ALA A 78 -11.15 -7.16 10.70
N HIS A 79 -10.64 -6.23 11.51
CA HIS A 79 -9.91 -6.51 12.77
C HIS A 79 -8.75 -7.51 12.57
N ARG A 80 -7.88 -7.22 11.59
CA ARG A 80 -6.76 -8.11 11.28
C ARG A 80 -5.82 -8.26 12.47
N ASP A 81 -5.33 -9.48 12.67
CA ASP A 81 -4.38 -9.81 13.74
C ASP A 81 -3.04 -9.07 13.51
N ARG A 82 -2.46 -8.54 14.57
CA ARG A 82 -1.35 -7.56 14.53
C ARG A 82 0.04 -8.21 14.40
N ARG A 83 0.08 -9.46 13.92
CA ARG A 83 1.23 -10.38 14.08
C ARG A 83 2.46 -9.99 13.27
#